data_AF-T0TLS0-F1
#
_entry.id   AF-T0TLS0-F1
#
_cell.length_a   1.000
_cell.length_b   1.000
_cell.length_c   1.000
_cell.angle_alpha   90.00
_cell.angle_beta   90.00
_cell.angle_gamma   90.00
#
_symmetry.space_group_name_H-M   'P 1'
#
loop_
_entity.id
_entity.type
_entity.pdbx_description
1 polymer ?
#
loop_
_entity_poly.entity_id
_entity_poly.type
_entity_poly.pdbx_seq_one_letter_code
_entity_poly.pdbx_strand_id
1 'polypeptide(L)'
;MSLTDIARRLRIETSTVYRKLDQFTFKEHYDKLPAVMSWDEFGFKKGEIAFVAQNYETNKLITILDNRAQTTIRNYFLKYPLKVRKKVRFITMDISGAYMPLARMLFTNAKIIIDCFHIIQHLGRAFLKTRIAIMNQFDKKSLPYRALKNHWRLFQKDSRKLSCKSFHSKTFGQTLSPHEFVKKTLNFSEELANYYNLYQLLLFHFQEKREDEFFE
;
A
#
# COMPACT_ATOMS: atom_id res chain seq x y z
N MET A 1 5.94 -4.05 -23.27
CA MET A 1 6.16 -4.40 -24.70
C MET A 1 4.93 -5.16 -25.16
N SER A 2 4.16 -4.64 -26.11
CA SER A 2 2.91 -5.28 -26.56
C SER A 2 3.19 -6.45 -27.53
N LEU A 3 2.22 -7.34 -27.73
CA LEU A 3 2.28 -8.37 -28.78
C LEU A 3 2.59 -7.74 -30.15
N THR A 4 2.01 -6.58 -30.43
CA THR A 4 2.24 -5.80 -31.65
C THR A 4 3.68 -5.29 -31.74
N ASP A 5 4.30 -4.91 -30.62
CA ASP A 5 5.70 -4.47 -30.61
C ASP A 5 6.66 -5.63 -30.87
N ILE A 6 6.36 -6.82 -30.31
CA ILE A 6 7.13 -8.05 -30.54
C ILE A 6 6.99 -8.46 -32.01
N ALA A 7 5.76 -8.49 -32.52
CA ALA A 7 5.43 -8.80 -33.91
C ALA A 7 6.20 -7.89 -34.87
N ARG A 8 6.15 -6.57 -34.63
CA ARG A 8 6.86 -5.56 -35.43
C ARG A 8 8.38 -5.74 -35.39
N ARG A 9 8.95 -5.95 -34.20
CA ARG A 9 10.41 -6.16 -34.03
C ARG A 9 10.91 -7.42 -34.71
N LEU A 10 10.14 -8.51 -34.62
CA LEU A 10 10.50 -9.81 -35.18
C LEU A 10 10.01 -9.99 -36.63
N ARG A 11 9.30 -9.02 -37.19
CA ARG A 11 8.68 -9.06 -38.53
C ARG A 11 7.80 -10.30 -38.74
N ILE A 12 6.97 -10.61 -37.75
CA ILE A 12 6.02 -11.73 -37.77
C ILE A 12 4.62 -11.26 -37.42
N GLU A 13 3.62 -12.06 -37.76
CA GLU A 13 2.23 -11.81 -37.37
C GLU A 13 2.03 -11.91 -35.85
N THR A 14 1.13 -11.09 -35.31
CA THR A 14 0.76 -11.11 -33.88
C THR A 14 0.20 -12.47 -33.45
N SER A 15 -0.52 -13.15 -34.34
CA SER A 15 -1.02 -14.51 -34.12
C SER A 15 0.12 -15.53 -33.96
N THR A 16 1.24 -15.33 -34.65
CA THR A 16 2.42 -16.18 -34.53
C THR A 16 3.12 -15.95 -33.20
N VAL A 17 3.22 -14.70 -32.74
CA VAL A 17 3.72 -14.36 -31.40
C VAL A 17 2.86 -15.04 -30.34
N TYR A 18 1.53 -14.91 -30.42
CA TYR A 18 0.60 -15.52 -29.48
C TYR A 18 0.77 -17.04 -29.41
N ARG A 19 0.73 -17.72 -30.56
CA ARG A 19 0.92 -19.18 -30.63
C ARG A 19 2.27 -19.64 -30.07
N LYS A 20 3.33 -18.87 -30.30
CA LYS A 20 4.65 -19.17 -29.74
C LYS A 20 4.69 -19.00 -28.23
N LEU A 21 4.03 -17.98 -27.69
CA LEU A 21 3.89 -17.78 -26.24
C LEU A 21 3.06 -18.90 -25.60
N ASP A 22 1.98 -19.33 -26.25
CA ASP A 22 1.09 -20.41 -25.78
C ASP A 22 1.79 -21.79 -25.74
N GLN A 23 2.82 -21.97 -26.57
CA GLN A 23 3.67 -23.18 -26.54
C GLN A 23 4.59 -23.25 -25.32
N PHE A 24 4.82 -22.14 -24.60
CA PHE A 24 5.63 -22.17 -23.39
C PHE A 24 4.84 -22.82 -22.25
N THR A 25 5.33 -23.97 -21.81
CA THR A 25 4.92 -24.58 -20.55
C THR A 25 5.96 -24.25 -19.50
N PHE A 26 5.56 -23.52 -18.46
CA PHE A 26 6.43 -23.26 -17.33
C PHE A 26 6.47 -24.51 -16.45
N LYS A 27 7.66 -25.09 -16.27
CA LYS A 27 7.85 -26.15 -15.28
C LYS A 27 7.88 -25.50 -13.90
N GLU A 28 6.89 -25.84 -13.08
CA GLU A 28 6.84 -25.39 -11.70
C GLU A 28 7.78 -26.25 -10.84
N HIS A 29 8.70 -25.59 -10.15
CA HIS A 29 9.68 -26.22 -9.27
C HIS A 29 9.24 -26.04 -7.81
N TYR A 30 8.86 -27.15 -7.16
CA TYR A 30 8.31 -27.18 -5.79
C TYR A 30 9.33 -27.56 -4.71
N ASP A 31 10.61 -27.61 -5.07
CA ASP A 31 11.74 -28.02 -4.22
C ASP A 31 12.32 -26.86 -3.40
N LYS A 32 12.03 -25.60 -3.78
CA LYS A 32 12.61 -24.42 -3.14
C LYS A 32 11.59 -23.29 -2.95
N LEU A 33 11.65 -22.67 -1.77
CA LEU A 33 11.06 -21.38 -1.47
C LEU A 33 12.13 -20.47 -0.86
N PRO A 34 12.01 -19.14 -1.01
CA PRO A 34 12.97 -18.23 -0.40
C PRO A 34 12.76 -18.11 1.10
N ALA A 35 13.81 -17.67 1.81
CA ALA A 35 13.72 -17.44 3.25
C ALA A 35 12.82 -16.25 3.59
N VAL A 36 12.74 -15.26 2.70
CA VAL A 36 11.89 -14.07 2.82
C VAL A 36 10.97 -13.98 1.60
N MET A 37 9.66 -13.95 1.84
CA MET A 37 8.64 -13.82 0.80
C MET A 37 7.83 -12.55 1.00
N SER A 38 7.30 -11.98 -0.08
CA SER A 38 6.20 -11.02 0.00
C SER A 38 4.93 -11.58 -0.61
N TRP A 39 3.80 -11.30 0.03
CA TRP A 39 2.45 -11.60 -0.43
C TRP A 39 1.71 -10.29 -0.65
N ASP A 40 1.17 -10.10 -1.84
CA ASP A 40 0.48 -8.86 -2.23
C ASP A 40 -0.67 -9.16 -3.21
N GLU A 41 -1.46 -8.14 -3.53
CA GLU A 41 -2.59 -8.14 -4.44
C GLU A 41 -2.32 -7.26 -5.66
N PHE A 42 -2.58 -7.78 -6.86
CA PHE A 42 -2.42 -7.04 -8.10
C PHE A 42 -3.73 -6.96 -8.89
N GLY A 43 -4.16 -5.74 -9.22
CA GLY A 43 -5.33 -5.52 -10.08
C GLY A 43 -4.98 -5.66 -11.56
N PHE A 44 -5.55 -6.65 -12.26
CA PHE A 44 -5.27 -6.90 -13.68
C PHE A 44 -6.32 -6.27 -14.62
N LYS A 45 -7.61 -6.43 -14.30
CA LYS A 45 -8.76 -5.84 -15.02
C LYS A 45 -9.68 -5.14 -14.02
N LYS A 46 -10.61 -4.33 -14.52
CA LYS A 46 -11.53 -3.52 -13.69
C LYS A 46 -12.37 -4.44 -12.78
N GLY A 47 -11.93 -4.61 -11.53
CA GLY A 47 -12.59 -5.42 -10.50
C GLY A 47 -11.95 -6.79 -10.23
N GLU A 48 -10.96 -7.23 -11.01
CA GLU A 48 -10.28 -8.51 -10.82
C GLU A 48 -8.93 -8.32 -10.12
N ILE A 49 -8.77 -9.00 -8.98
CA ILE A 49 -7.58 -8.93 -8.13
C ILE A 49 -6.94 -10.32 -8.08
N ALA A 50 -5.68 -10.37 -8.52
CA ALA A 50 -4.82 -11.54 -8.47
C ALA A 50 -3.96 -11.52 -7.20
N PHE A 51 -3.64 -12.71 -6.69
CA PHE A 51 -2.64 -12.86 -5.63
C PHE A 51 -1.25 -12.94 -6.24
N VAL A 52 -0.29 -12.27 -5.63
CA VAL A 52 1.12 -12.29 -6.06
C VAL A 52 1.98 -12.72 -4.90
N ALA A 53 2.87 -13.69 -5.15
CA ALA A 53 3.95 -14.03 -4.25
C ALA A 53 5.29 -13.91 -4.97
N GLN A 54 6.26 -13.32 -4.28
CA GLN A 54 7.60 -13.12 -4.80
C GLN A 54 8.65 -13.27 -3.70
N ASN A 55 9.89 -13.50 -4.12
CA ASN A 55 11.05 -13.39 -3.25
C ASN A 55 11.25 -11.90 -2.93
N TYR A 56 11.22 -11.57 -1.63
CA TYR A 56 11.33 -10.18 -1.18
C TYR A 56 12.68 -9.53 -1.50
N GLU A 57 13.77 -10.28 -1.44
CA GLU A 57 15.13 -9.75 -1.61
C GLU A 57 15.48 -9.54 -3.08
N THR A 58 14.98 -10.41 -3.97
CA THR A 58 15.36 -10.41 -5.39
C THR A 58 14.26 -9.90 -6.31
N ASN A 59 13.06 -9.63 -5.79
CA ASN A 59 11.84 -9.35 -6.56
C ASN A 59 11.51 -10.41 -7.62
N LYS A 60 12.08 -11.62 -7.50
CA LYS A 60 11.78 -12.74 -8.41
C LYS A 60 10.41 -13.30 -8.06
N LEU A 61 9.53 -13.31 -9.05
CA LEU A 61 8.19 -13.87 -8.93
C LEU A 61 8.24 -15.35 -8.56
N ILE A 62 7.45 -15.73 -7.56
CA ILE A 62 7.19 -17.14 -7.21
C ILE A 62 5.94 -17.60 -7.95
N THR A 63 4.86 -16.82 -7.87
CA THR A 63 3.60 -17.11 -8.56
C THR A 63 2.71 -15.88 -8.68
N ILE A 64 1.81 -15.93 -9.67
CA ILE A 64 0.63 -15.07 -9.77
C ILE A 64 -0.56 -16.01 -9.87
N LEU A 65 -1.55 -15.83 -9.00
CA LEU A 65 -2.79 -16.61 -9.01
C LEU A 65 -3.94 -15.69 -9.42
N ASP A 66 -4.79 -16.16 -10.33
CA ASP A 66 -5.85 -15.37 -10.95
C ASP A 66 -6.89 -14.81 -9.97
N ASN A 67 -6.90 -15.30 -8.73
CA ASN A 67 -7.75 -14.78 -7.68
C ASN A 67 -7.06 -14.86 -6.31
N ARG A 68 -7.68 -14.19 -5.34
CA ARG A 68 -7.23 -14.10 -3.93
C ARG A 68 -7.94 -15.07 -2.97
N ALA A 69 -8.66 -16.08 -3.46
CA ALA A 69 -9.36 -17.00 -2.59
C ALA A 69 -8.35 -17.81 -1.74
N GLN A 70 -8.63 -17.93 -0.44
CA GLN A 70 -7.75 -18.67 0.47
C GLN A 70 -7.55 -20.12 0.03
N THR A 71 -8.58 -20.75 -0.55
CA THR A 71 -8.53 -22.11 -1.09
C THR A 71 -7.53 -22.22 -2.24
N THR A 72 -7.54 -21.27 -3.17
CA THR A 72 -6.60 -21.22 -4.31
C THR A 72 -5.16 -21.04 -3.83
N ILE A 73 -4.93 -20.07 -2.94
CA ILE A 73 -3.59 -19.81 -2.36
C ILE A 73 -3.11 -21.04 -1.55
N ARG A 74 -3.98 -21.62 -0.72
CA ARG A 74 -3.69 -22.83 0.06
C ARG A 74 -3.28 -23.98 -0.85
N ASN A 75 -4.08 -24.28 -1.87
CA ASN A 75 -3.84 -25.41 -2.76
C ASN A 75 -2.53 -25.23 -3.54
N TYR A 76 -2.21 -24.01 -3.96
CA TYR A 76 -0.92 -23.71 -4.58
C TYR A 76 0.25 -24.02 -3.64
N PHE A 77 0.25 -23.46 -2.43
CA PHE A 77 1.38 -23.64 -1.52
C PHE A 77 1.48 -25.04 -0.91
N LEU A 78 0.39 -25.80 -0.85
CA LEU A 78 0.43 -27.20 -0.41
C LEU A 78 1.13 -28.15 -1.38
N LYS A 79 1.36 -27.73 -2.64
CA LYS A 79 2.24 -28.46 -3.57
C LYS A 79 3.70 -28.48 -3.10
N TYR A 80 4.13 -27.49 -2.30
CA TYR A 80 5.45 -27.49 -1.69
C TYR A 80 5.50 -28.43 -0.48
N PRO A 81 6.47 -29.36 -0.41
CA PRO A 81 6.65 -30.22 0.76
C PRO A 81 6.81 -29.42 2.04
N LEU A 82 6.34 -29.98 3.16
CA LEU A 82 6.42 -29.32 4.48
C LEU A 82 7.86 -28.89 4.84
N LYS A 83 8.86 -29.71 4.50
CA LYS A 83 10.29 -29.40 4.71
C LYS A 83 10.73 -28.13 3.99
N VAL A 84 10.15 -27.82 2.82
CA VAL A 84 10.45 -26.60 2.05
C VAL A 84 9.74 -25.41 2.68
N ARG A 85 8.45 -25.55 3.02
CA ARG A 85 7.66 -24.48 3.67
C ARG A 85 8.24 -24.06 5.03
N LYS A 86 8.77 -25.00 5.81
CA LYS A 86 9.43 -24.72 7.10
C LYS A 86 10.73 -23.91 6.98
N LYS A 87 11.31 -23.77 5.78
CA LYS A 87 12.51 -22.95 5.54
C LYS A 87 12.20 -21.47 5.35
N VAL A 88 10.94 -21.11 5.12
CA VAL A 88 10.50 -19.71 5.08
C VAL A 88 10.62 -19.15 6.50
N ARG A 89 11.36 -18.05 6.65
CA ARG A 89 11.61 -17.37 7.92
C ARG A 89 10.73 -16.14 8.09
N PHE A 90 10.44 -15.43 7.01
CA PHE A 90 9.69 -14.18 7.04
C PHE A 90 8.73 -14.09 5.87
N ILE A 91 7.52 -13.59 6.13
CA ILE A 91 6.57 -13.23 5.08
C ILE A 91 6.10 -11.81 5.35
N THR A 92 6.40 -10.91 4.42
CA THR A 92 5.83 -9.56 4.44
C THR A 92 4.49 -9.56 3.70
N MET A 93 3.47 -8.95 4.28
CA MET A 93 2.14 -8.88 3.72
C MET A 93 1.33 -7.71 4.29
N ASP A 94 0.21 -7.42 3.63
CA ASP A 94 -0.81 -6.50 4.11
C ASP A 94 -1.49 -6.96 5.39
N ILE A 95 -2.18 -6.00 6.05
CA ILE A 95 -3.09 -6.30 7.15
C ILE A 95 -4.35 -6.99 6.60
N SER A 96 -4.25 -8.27 6.30
CA SER A 96 -5.34 -9.10 5.76
C SER A 96 -5.78 -10.15 6.77
N GLY A 97 -7.02 -10.02 7.23
CA GLY A 97 -7.66 -11.03 8.09
C GLY A 97 -7.80 -12.41 7.41
N ALA A 98 -7.68 -12.46 6.09
CA ALA A 98 -7.68 -13.71 5.33
C ALA A 98 -6.28 -14.32 5.18
N TYR A 99 -5.26 -13.50 4.93
CA TYR A 99 -3.91 -14.01 4.64
C TYR A 99 -3.11 -14.35 5.89
N MET A 100 -3.24 -13.58 6.97
CA MET A 100 -2.44 -13.85 8.17
C MET A 100 -2.70 -15.25 8.74
N PRO A 101 -3.96 -15.69 8.94
CA PRO A 101 -4.22 -17.05 9.44
C PRO A 101 -3.72 -18.12 8.46
N LEU A 102 -3.94 -17.89 7.16
CA LEU A 102 -3.54 -18.80 6.10
C LEU A 102 -2.00 -18.97 6.05
N ALA A 103 -1.26 -17.88 6.12
CA ALA A 103 0.20 -17.88 6.11
C ALA A 103 0.77 -18.57 7.36
N ARG A 104 0.19 -18.33 8.55
CA ARG A 104 0.58 -19.04 9.79
C ARG A 104 0.37 -20.54 9.66
N MET A 105 -0.73 -20.96 9.04
CA MET A 105 -1.03 -22.37 8.79
C MET A 105 -0.05 -23.00 7.79
N LEU A 106 0.27 -22.29 6.70
CA LEU A 106 1.12 -22.83 5.63
C LEU A 106 2.62 -22.80 5.99
N PHE A 107 3.08 -21.79 6.73
CA PHE A 107 4.49 -21.52 7.02
C PHE A 107 4.71 -21.40 8.53
N THR A 108 4.69 -22.55 9.22
CA THR A 108 4.73 -22.61 10.69
C THR A 108 5.93 -21.93 11.34
N ASN A 109 7.05 -21.81 10.63
CA ASN A 109 8.29 -21.20 11.14
C ASN A 109 8.44 -19.74 10.72
N ALA A 110 7.55 -19.21 9.89
CA ALA A 110 7.68 -17.87 9.36
C ALA A 110 7.09 -16.83 10.33
N LYS A 111 7.84 -15.75 10.56
CA LYS A 111 7.31 -14.54 11.20
C LYS A 111 6.62 -13.69 10.14
N ILE A 112 5.40 -13.25 10.46
CA ILE A 112 4.65 -12.34 9.58
C ILE A 112 5.08 -10.91 9.91
N ILE A 113 5.51 -10.19 8.88
CA ILE A 113 5.87 -8.76 8.95
C ILE A 113 4.77 -8.01 8.21
N ILE A 114 4.25 -6.96 8.82
CA ILE A 114 3.24 -6.12 8.19
C ILE A 114 3.94 -5.07 7.33
N ASP A 115 3.48 -4.92 6.09
CA ASP A 115 3.99 -3.88 5.21
C ASP A 115 3.65 -2.48 5.75
N CYS A 116 4.70 -1.71 6.07
CA CYS A 116 4.60 -0.36 6.58
C CYS A 116 3.95 0.61 5.58
N PHE A 117 4.07 0.37 4.27
CA PHE A 117 3.39 1.19 3.27
C PHE A 117 1.87 1.14 3.46
N HIS A 118 1.34 -0.06 3.69
CA HIS A 118 -0.09 -0.26 3.90
C HIS A 118 -0.54 0.31 5.24
N ILE A 119 0.28 0.22 6.29
CA ILE A 119 0.02 0.90 7.57
C ILE A 119 -0.11 2.41 7.37
N ILE A 120 0.87 3.05 6.72
CA ILE A 120 0.84 4.50 6.43
C ILE A 120 -0.39 4.86 5.58
N GLN A 121 -0.73 4.03 4.60
CA GLN A 121 -1.90 4.23 3.76
C GLN A 121 -3.21 4.15 4.57
N HIS A 122 -3.34 3.19 5.49
CA HIS A 122 -4.49 3.07 6.38
C HIS A 122 -4.59 4.25 7.35
N LEU A 123 -3.48 4.68 7.94
CA LEU A 123 -3.41 5.87 8.80
C LEU A 123 -3.87 7.13 8.04
N GLY A 124 -3.37 7.33 6.82
CA GLY A 124 -3.79 8.45 5.98
C GLY A 124 -5.29 8.42 5.67
N ARG A 125 -5.85 7.25 5.33
CA ARG A 125 -7.30 7.09 5.11
C ARG A 125 -8.12 7.36 6.38
N ALA A 126 -7.66 6.87 7.53
CA ALA A 126 -8.32 7.09 8.82
C ALA A 126 -8.36 8.59 9.16
N PHE A 127 -7.22 9.28 9.07
CA PHE A 127 -7.16 10.72 9.29
C PHE A 127 -8.06 11.50 8.33
N LEU A 128 -8.08 11.14 7.03
CA LEU A 128 -8.97 11.77 6.05
C LEU A 128 -10.45 11.60 6.42
N LYS A 129 -10.84 10.41 6.88
CA LYS A 129 -12.22 10.12 7.33
C LYS A 129 -12.58 10.99 8.54
N THR A 130 -11.70 11.08 9.52
CA THR A 130 -11.89 11.93 10.71
C THR A 130 -12.00 13.40 10.34
N ARG A 131 -11.09 13.91 9.49
CA ARG A 131 -11.15 15.30 9.00
C ARG A 131 -12.47 15.59 8.30
N ILE A 132 -12.97 14.67 7.45
CA ILE A 132 -14.26 14.84 6.77
C ILE A 132 -15.42 14.84 7.77
N ALA A 133 -15.39 13.97 8.78
CA ALA A 133 -16.40 13.93 9.83
C ALA A 133 -16.46 15.27 10.60
N ILE A 134 -15.30 15.80 11.04
CA ILE A 134 -15.20 17.10 11.71
C ILE A 134 -15.63 18.23 10.77
N MET A 135 -15.17 18.23 9.52
CA MET A 135 -15.55 19.23 8.52
C MET A 135 -17.07 19.32 8.34
N ASN A 136 -17.76 18.17 8.32
CA ASN A 136 -19.21 18.12 8.11
C ASN A 136 -20.03 18.58 9.33
N GLN A 137 -19.41 18.82 10.49
CA GLN A 137 -20.08 19.44 11.64
C GLN A 137 -20.25 20.96 11.46
N PHE A 138 -19.46 21.58 10.59
CA PHE A 138 -19.54 23.01 10.30
C PHE A 138 -20.53 23.32 9.18
N ASP A 139 -21.11 24.53 9.22
CA ASP A 139 -21.91 25.04 8.11
C ASP A 139 -21.07 25.15 6.83
N LYS A 140 -21.66 24.80 5.67
CA LYS A 140 -20.95 24.73 4.38
C LYS A 140 -20.38 26.07 3.91
N LYS A 141 -20.93 27.20 4.36
CA LYS A 141 -20.46 28.56 4.03
C LYS A 141 -19.43 29.07 5.03
N SER A 142 -19.34 28.44 6.20
CA SER A 142 -18.43 28.85 7.27
C SER A 142 -16.96 28.81 6.86
N LEU A 143 -16.15 29.65 7.54
CA LEU A 143 -14.70 29.66 7.35
C LEU A 143 -14.04 28.31 7.69
N PRO A 144 -14.37 27.62 8.82
CA PRO A 144 -13.80 26.32 9.14
C PRO A 144 -14.05 25.26 8.07
N TYR A 145 -15.28 25.17 7.55
CA TYR A 145 -15.62 24.21 6.49
C TYR A 145 -14.76 24.43 5.24
N ARG A 146 -14.68 25.68 4.76
CA ARG A 146 -13.89 26.05 3.57
C ARG A 146 -12.39 25.82 3.77
N ALA A 147 -11.87 26.04 4.98
CA ALA A 147 -10.46 25.81 5.31
C ALA A 147 -10.09 24.33 5.25
N LEU A 148 -10.94 23.46 5.81
CA LEU A 148 -10.74 22.01 5.78
C LEU A 148 -10.93 21.41 4.38
N LYS A 149 -11.79 22.00 3.55
CA LYS A 149 -12.11 21.52 2.21
C LYS A 149 -11.08 21.91 1.16
N ASN A 150 -10.68 23.17 1.09
CA ASN A 150 -9.98 23.70 -0.10
C ASN A 150 -8.51 23.25 -0.20
N HIS A 151 -7.81 23.17 0.93
CA HIS A 151 -6.38 22.81 0.98
C HIS A 151 -6.15 21.52 1.75
N TRP A 152 -7.10 20.60 1.63
CA TRP A 152 -7.15 19.36 2.39
C TRP A 152 -5.87 18.49 2.26
N ARG A 153 -5.17 18.59 1.13
CA ARG A 153 -3.90 17.88 0.86
C ARG A 153 -2.76 18.33 1.76
N LEU A 154 -2.80 19.57 2.27
CA LEU A 154 -1.76 20.07 3.19
C LEU A 154 -1.76 19.29 4.50
N PHE A 155 -2.92 18.81 4.96
CA PHE A 155 -3.03 18.02 6.18
C PHE A 155 -2.55 16.58 6.00
N GLN A 156 -2.55 16.05 4.78
CA GLN A 156 -2.09 14.69 4.48
C GLN A 156 -0.58 14.63 4.23
N LYS A 157 0.02 15.72 3.77
CA LYS A 157 1.46 15.76 3.53
C LYS A 157 2.20 15.70 4.86
N ASP A 158 3.35 15.04 4.85
CA ASP A 158 4.32 15.15 5.94
C ASP A 158 4.68 16.63 6.14
N SER A 159 4.47 17.13 7.35
CA SER A 159 4.70 18.51 7.76
C SER A 159 6.11 18.97 7.40
N ARG A 160 7.12 18.12 7.57
CA ARG A 160 8.54 18.41 7.25
C ARG A 160 8.79 18.60 5.75
N LYS A 161 7.87 18.10 4.91
CA LYS A 161 7.94 18.19 3.44
C LYS A 161 7.00 19.27 2.90
N LEU A 162 6.32 20.04 3.75
CA LEU A 162 5.52 21.18 3.31
C LEU A 162 6.43 22.26 2.71
N SER A 163 5.99 22.88 1.62
CA SER A 163 6.75 23.94 0.97
C SER A 163 6.87 25.15 1.89
N CYS A 164 8.02 25.83 1.88
CA CYS A 164 8.17 27.15 2.52
C CYS A 164 7.59 28.29 1.67
N LYS A 165 7.26 28.04 0.39
CA LYS A 165 6.70 29.06 -0.51
C LYS A 165 5.27 29.40 -0.10
N SER A 166 5.04 30.66 0.24
CA SER A 166 3.72 31.20 0.55
C SER A 166 2.81 31.25 -0.68
N PHE A 167 1.51 31.18 -0.44
CA PHE A 167 0.48 31.31 -1.47
C PHE A 167 -0.67 32.18 -0.95
N HIS A 168 -1.38 32.84 -1.87
CA HIS A 168 -2.58 33.59 -1.52
C HIS A 168 -3.75 32.63 -1.22
N SER A 169 -4.20 32.59 0.03
CA SER A 169 -5.33 31.76 0.45
C SER A 169 -6.64 32.53 0.28
N LYS A 170 -7.45 32.14 -0.70
CA LYS A 170 -8.82 32.68 -0.87
C LYS A 170 -9.72 32.41 0.34
N THR A 171 -9.47 31.33 1.07
CA THR A 171 -10.26 30.98 2.25
C THR A 171 -10.08 32.02 3.37
N PHE A 172 -8.84 32.41 3.64
CA PHE A 172 -8.48 33.34 4.71
C PHE A 172 -8.32 34.80 4.22
N GLY A 173 -8.32 35.04 2.91
CA GLY A 173 -8.13 36.38 2.33
C GLY A 173 -6.73 36.94 2.50
N GLN A 174 -5.72 36.09 2.73
CA GLN A 174 -4.35 36.51 3.03
C GLN A 174 -3.32 35.53 2.46
N THR A 175 -2.09 36.02 2.27
CA THR A 175 -0.95 35.20 1.86
C THR A 175 -0.40 34.45 3.07
N LEU A 176 -0.29 33.12 2.94
CA LEU A 176 0.14 32.21 4.01
C LEU A 176 1.14 31.20 3.47
N SER A 177 2.11 30.82 4.29
CA SER A 177 2.83 29.56 4.11
C SER A 177 1.88 28.38 4.35
N PRO A 178 2.15 27.21 3.73
CA PRO A 178 1.43 25.97 4.04
C PRO A 178 1.37 25.63 5.53
N HIS A 179 2.44 25.89 6.28
CA HIS A 179 2.48 25.68 7.73
C HIS A 179 1.52 26.59 8.49
N GLU A 180 1.49 27.89 8.16
CA GLU A 180 0.56 28.83 8.76
C GLU A 180 -0.89 28.51 8.40
N PHE A 181 -1.15 28.08 7.16
CA PHE A 181 -2.48 27.65 6.74
C PHE A 181 -2.96 26.46 7.59
N VAL A 182 -2.13 25.43 7.74
CA VAL A 182 -2.44 24.26 8.57
C VAL A 182 -2.68 24.70 10.01
N LYS A 183 -1.74 25.44 10.62
CA LYS A 183 -1.86 25.94 12.00
C LYS A 183 -3.15 26.73 12.23
N LYS A 184 -3.47 27.70 11.36
CA LYS A 184 -4.71 28.48 11.46
C LYS A 184 -5.96 27.61 11.35
N THR A 185 -5.92 26.57 10.53
CA THR A 185 -7.08 25.68 10.35
C THR A 185 -7.26 24.73 11.54
N LEU A 186 -6.17 24.22 12.14
CA LEU A 186 -6.25 23.37 13.32
C LEU A 186 -6.83 24.10 14.53
N ASN A 187 -6.65 25.43 14.63
CA ASN A 187 -7.26 26.24 15.68
C ASN A 187 -8.80 26.25 15.68
N PHE A 188 -9.46 25.75 14.63
CA PHE A 188 -10.92 25.65 14.60
C PHE A 188 -11.48 24.45 15.36
N SER A 189 -10.65 23.45 15.69
CA SER A 189 -11.08 22.23 16.38
C SER A 189 -9.89 21.58 17.10
N GLU A 190 -9.97 21.52 18.42
CA GLU A 190 -8.98 20.83 19.24
C GLU A 190 -8.89 19.34 18.88
N GLU A 191 -10.05 18.71 18.65
CA GLU A 191 -10.13 17.32 18.19
C GLU A 191 -9.32 17.10 16.90
N LEU A 192 -9.50 17.98 15.90
CA LEU A 192 -8.74 17.91 14.65
C LEU A 192 -7.24 18.08 14.88
N ALA A 193 -6.84 19.02 15.74
CA ALA A 193 -5.44 19.27 16.08
C ALA A 193 -4.80 18.03 16.69
N ASN A 194 -5.48 17.36 17.62
CA ASN A 194 -5.02 16.14 18.26
C ASN A 194 -4.83 15.00 17.25
N TYR A 195 -5.81 14.76 16.37
CA TYR A 195 -5.69 13.73 15.33
C TYR A 195 -4.60 14.06 14.30
N TYR A 196 -4.42 15.33 13.95
CA TYR A 196 -3.36 15.75 13.04
C TYR A 196 -1.98 15.51 13.66
N ASN A 197 -1.78 15.90 14.91
CA ASN A 197 -0.51 15.71 15.61
C ASN A 197 -0.16 14.23 15.73
N LEU A 198 -1.12 13.39 16.12
CA LEU A 198 -0.94 11.93 16.16
C LEU A 198 -0.58 11.37 14.77
N TYR A 199 -1.30 11.78 13.73
CA TYR A 199 -1.03 11.34 12.37
C TYR A 199 0.38 11.72 11.90
N GLN A 200 0.82 12.95 12.18
CA GLN A 200 2.16 13.44 11.81
C GLN A 200 3.27 12.74 12.61
N LEU A 201 3.04 12.46 13.90
CA LEU A 201 3.95 11.70 14.74
C LEU A 201 4.15 10.28 14.19
N LEU A 202 3.06 9.57 13.87
CA LEU A 202 3.15 8.25 13.27
C LEU A 202 3.86 8.29 11.91
N LEU A 203 3.53 9.26 11.05
CA LEU A 203 4.23 9.46 9.76
C LEU A 203 5.74 9.66 9.95
N PHE A 204 6.15 10.39 10.99
CA PHE A 204 7.55 10.61 11.32
C PHE A 204 8.25 9.29 11.64
N HIS A 205 7.75 8.52 12.61
CA HIS A 205 8.39 7.26 13.02
C HIS A 205 8.46 6.23 11.90
N PHE A 206 7.38 6.09 11.11
CA PHE A 206 7.37 5.15 9.98
C PHE A 206 8.33 5.54 8.85
N GLN A 207 8.63 6.83 8.66
CA GLN A 207 9.56 7.28 7.63
C GLN A 207 11.02 7.24 8.10
N GLU A 208 11.28 7.58 9.36
CA GLU A 208 12.63 7.59 9.92
C GLU A 208 13.14 6.17 10.25
N LYS A 209 12.26 5.15 10.21
CA LYS A 209 12.59 3.74 10.51
C LYS A 209 13.34 3.59 11.84
N ARG A 210 13.04 4.44 12.83
CA ARG A 210 13.63 4.36 14.16
C ARG A 210 12.99 3.20 14.92
N GLU A 211 13.66 2.06 14.92
CA GLU A 211 13.18 0.84 15.56
C GLU A 211 13.05 1.00 17.09
N ASP A 212 13.89 1.84 17.70
CA ASP A 212 14.00 1.99 19.16
C ASP A 212 12.85 2.79 19.80
N GLU A 213 12.21 3.71 19.07
CA GLU A 213 11.16 4.59 19.62
C GLU A 213 9.75 3.99 19.53
N PHE A 214 9.57 2.88 18.81
CA PHE A 214 8.23 2.35 18.47
C PHE A 214 7.73 1.24 19.42
N PHE A 215 8.61 0.65 20.24
CA PHE A 215 8.30 -0.57 21.02
C PHE A 215 8.68 -0.50 22.51
N GLU A 216 9.00 0.67 23.05
CA GLU A 216 9.04 0.90 24.51
C GLU A 216 7.67 1.33 25.05
#